data_AF-A0AAJ5E608-F1
#
_entry.id   AF-A0AAJ5E608-F1
#
_cell.length_a   1.000
_cell.length_b   1.000
_cell.length_c   1.000
_cell.angle_alpha   90.00
_cell.angle_beta   90.00
_cell.angle_gamma   90.00
#
_symmetry.space_group_name_H-M   'P 1'
#
loop_
_entity.id
_entity.type
_entity.pdbx_description
1 polymer ?
#
loop_
_entity_poly.entity_id
_entity_poly.type
_entity_poly.pdbx_seq_one_letter_code
_entity_poly.pdbx_strand_id
1 'polypeptide(L)'
;MLCSPLYLGSGRIDLNAAGFMHKYYDWAAFEIFIKELYEGDGNVLVERDVTEIDRYGARRQTDVKITHRARFNNFITLVECKRWKDPISRDRVDVLAASIEALGANKGAIFTTTGFEAGAIAYAKGKGIDLFLVRDLTAAEWGLPGREICLHLHINAAIFMNIKFDAMAIPLIKNPPTSLEIHVALNKEMALDPDLDLFSINTGQRGPNLVSILADAHEAILHRLGNSVGLLENGEDITLEIIAPCEIDLSQTEFRQLRLASAAVEVNKIGFALRCHINQSTIKIDRGIDLDFALMIESHVTDQRMVAHRKINSAEIAFEVTNTTTCPSDTDDDILQNGSLARVQCSPYVGIDTKATKTGLAEDILKIVVETEGAKPQLSLFVVKKQTH
;
A
#
# COMPACT_ATOMS: atom_id res chain seq x y z
N MET A 1 6.83 10.41 -34.56
CA MET A 1 5.87 11.51 -34.28
C MET A 1 5.65 11.54 -32.78
N LEU A 2 6.06 12.63 -32.14
CA LEU A 2 5.87 12.89 -30.72
C LEU A 2 4.39 13.16 -30.47
N CYS A 3 3.73 12.36 -29.62
CA CYS A 3 2.38 12.64 -29.15
C CYS A 3 2.44 13.16 -27.72
N SER A 4 2.03 14.41 -27.56
CA SER A 4 1.76 15.11 -26.31
C SER A 4 0.60 14.46 -25.53
N PRO A 5 0.59 14.49 -24.19
CA PRO A 5 -0.57 14.06 -23.41
C PRO A 5 -1.68 15.11 -23.47
N LEU A 6 -2.87 14.69 -23.90
CA LEU A 6 -4.11 15.46 -23.81
C LEU A 6 -4.49 15.65 -22.33
N TYR A 7 -4.53 16.90 -21.90
CA TYR A 7 -5.32 17.35 -20.75
C TYR A 7 -6.81 17.20 -21.08
N LEU A 8 -7.54 16.45 -20.25
CA LEU A 8 -9.00 16.42 -20.26
C LEU A 8 -9.53 16.60 -18.84
N GLY A 9 -10.26 17.71 -18.64
CA GLY A 9 -11.52 17.73 -17.89
C GLY A 9 -11.42 17.78 -16.37
N SER A 10 -11.39 18.99 -15.83
CA SER A 10 -11.65 19.32 -14.43
C SER A 10 -13.05 18.86 -13.98
N GLY A 11 -13.17 17.62 -13.53
CA GLY A 11 -14.15 17.24 -12.53
C GLY A 11 -13.63 17.70 -11.17
N ARG A 12 -14.35 18.61 -10.51
CA ARG A 12 -14.12 18.93 -9.08
C ARG A 12 -14.33 17.66 -8.27
N ILE A 13 -13.26 16.91 -8.07
CA ILE A 13 -13.07 16.17 -6.83
C ILE A 13 -12.91 17.27 -5.80
N ASP A 14 -13.90 17.47 -4.94
CA ASP A 14 -13.69 18.28 -3.75
C ASP A 14 -12.53 17.63 -2.99
N LEU A 15 -11.35 18.25 -3.13
CA LEU A 15 -10.18 18.07 -2.30
C LEU A 15 -10.61 18.39 -0.87
N ASN A 16 -11.23 17.43 -0.18
CA ASN A 16 -11.15 17.39 1.27
C ASN A 16 -9.65 17.45 1.57
N ALA A 17 -9.24 18.59 2.13
CA ALA A 17 -7.85 19.01 2.21
C ALA A 17 -6.96 17.84 2.65
N ALA A 18 -5.84 17.63 1.93
CA ALA A 18 -4.92 16.51 2.14
C ALA A 18 -4.28 16.43 3.54
N GLY A 19 -4.69 17.30 4.48
CA GLY A 19 -4.27 17.34 5.87
C GLY A 19 -5.34 17.95 6.77
N PHE A 20 -4.99 18.23 8.01
CA PHE A 20 -5.89 18.67 9.09
C PHE A 20 -5.96 20.18 9.27
N MET A 21 -5.04 20.95 8.66
CA MET A 21 -5.01 22.42 8.81
C MET A 21 -6.29 23.13 8.40
N HIS A 22 -7.10 22.52 7.53
CA HIS A 22 -8.39 23.08 7.12
C HIS A 22 -9.35 23.33 8.29
N LYS A 23 -9.24 22.56 9.37
CA LYS A 23 -10.03 22.75 10.61
C LYS A 23 -9.66 24.03 11.36
N TYR A 24 -8.43 24.51 11.17
CA TYR A 24 -7.85 25.64 11.88
C TYR A 24 -7.62 26.85 10.97
N TYR A 25 -8.34 26.90 9.85
CA TYR A 25 -8.38 28.10 9.03
C TYR A 25 -9.19 29.20 9.70
N ASP A 26 -10.24 28.93 10.47
CA ASP A 26 -10.85 30.03 11.24
C ASP A 26 -9.88 30.54 12.33
N TRP A 27 -9.78 31.87 12.50
CA TRP A 27 -8.83 32.48 13.44
C TRP A 27 -9.14 32.06 14.89
N ALA A 28 -10.42 32.00 15.25
CA ALA A 28 -10.83 31.59 16.58
C ALA A 28 -10.61 30.09 16.76
N ALA A 29 -10.80 29.27 15.73
CA ALA A 29 -10.46 27.84 15.78
C ALA A 29 -8.95 27.62 16.00
N PHE A 30 -8.09 28.39 15.34
CA PHE A 30 -6.63 28.29 15.53
C PHE A 30 -6.21 28.69 16.95
N GLU A 31 -6.77 29.75 17.52
CA GLU A 31 -6.48 30.12 18.91
C GLU A 31 -7.01 29.10 19.92
N ILE A 32 -8.18 28.49 19.68
CA ILE A 32 -8.69 27.37 20.50
C ILE A 32 -7.69 26.23 20.43
N PHE A 33 -7.19 25.90 19.23
CA PHE A 33 -6.22 24.84 19.06
C PHE A 33 -4.91 25.12 19.82
N ILE A 34 -4.33 26.32 19.69
CA ILE A 34 -3.13 26.69 20.43
C ILE A 34 -3.38 26.65 21.94
N LYS A 35 -4.54 27.12 22.41
CA LYS A 35 -4.94 26.96 23.82
C LYS A 35 -4.93 25.50 24.25
N GLU A 36 -5.58 24.62 23.49
CA GLU A 36 -5.67 23.18 23.79
C GLU A 36 -4.29 22.50 23.86
N LEU A 37 -3.32 22.92 23.04
CA LEU A 37 -1.96 22.38 23.08
C LEU A 37 -1.27 22.56 24.44
N TYR A 38 -1.58 23.65 25.15
CA TYR A 38 -0.99 23.96 26.46
C TYR A 38 -1.84 23.48 27.64
N GLU A 39 -3.14 23.26 27.46
CA GLU A 39 -4.03 22.79 28.54
C GLU A 39 -3.73 21.37 29.03
N GLY A 40 -3.00 20.57 28.24
CA GLY A 40 -2.50 19.25 28.66
C GLY A 40 -1.26 19.29 29.57
N ASP A 41 -0.60 20.44 29.71
CA ASP A 41 0.69 20.56 30.41
C ASP A 41 0.51 20.96 31.89
N GLY A 42 0.11 20.00 32.74
CA GLY A 42 0.19 20.13 34.20
C GLY A 42 -0.53 21.35 34.80
N ASN A 43 0.18 22.11 35.67
CA ASN A 43 -0.39 23.14 36.54
C ASN A 43 -0.42 24.53 35.86
N VAL A 44 -1.14 24.60 34.75
CA VAL A 44 -1.18 25.77 33.86
C VAL A 44 -2.59 26.34 33.79
N LEU A 45 -2.68 27.68 33.79
CA LEU A 45 -3.90 28.41 33.44
C LEU A 45 -3.71 28.99 32.04
N VAL A 46 -4.57 28.60 31.10
CA VAL A 46 -4.55 29.11 29.72
C VAL A 46 -5.81 29.93 29.47
N GLU A 47 -5.62 31.21 29.18
CA GLU A 47 -6.69 32.17 28.93
C GLU A 47 -6.62 32.67 27.49
N ARG A 48 -7.77 32.99 26.90
CA ARG A 48 -7.88 33.48 25.53
C ARG A 48 -8.46 34.89 25.50
N ASP A 49 -8.09 35.66 24.47
CA ASP A 49 -8.61 36.99 24.18
C ASP A 49 -8.52 37.92 25.42
N VAL A 50 -7.34 37.93 26.05
CA VAL A 50 -7.12 38.63 27.32
C VAL A 50 -6.77 40.08 27.03
N THR A 51 -7.55 41.02 27.56
CA THR A 51 -7.24 42.46 27.51
C THR A 51 -6.84 42.98 28.88
N GLU A 52 -5.62 43.52 28.97
CA GLU A 52 -5.05 44.07 30.21
C GLU A 52 -4.58 45.51 30.00
N ILE A 53 -4.49 46.25 31.11
CA ILE A 53 -3.85 47.56 31.14
C ILE A 53 -2.38 47.34 31.48
N ASP A 54 -1.49 47.81 30.60
CA ASP A 54 -0.06 47.71 30.81
C ASP A 54 0.44 48.69 31.89
N ARG A 55 1.73 48.58 32.25
CA ARG A 55 2.35 49.51 33.22
C ARG A 55 2.40 50.98 32.79
N TYR A 56 2.07 51.28 31.53
CA TYR A 56 2.03 52.62 30.95
C TYR A 56 0.60 53.15 30.79
N GLY A 57 -0.42 52.39 31.21
CA GLY A 57 -1.84 52.76 31.13
C GLY A 57 -2.52 52.44 29.78
N ALA A 58 -1.84 51.76 28.85
CA ALA A 58 -2.39 51.37 27.56
C ALA A 58 -3.07 49.98 27.63
N ARG A 59 -4.20 49.85 26.92
CA ARG A 59 -4.86 48.55 26.74
C ARG A 59 -4.07 47.70 25.75
N ARG A 60 -3.77 46.46 26.14
CA ARG A 60 -3.19 45.44 25.25
C ARG A 60 -4.04 44.19 25.25
N GLN A 61 -4.31 43.68 24.06
CA GLN A 61 -4.93 42.38 23.85
C GLN A 61 -3.82 41.35 23.61
N THR A 62 -3.97 40.17 24.21
CA THR A 62 -3.15 38.98 23.95
C THR A 62 -4.07 37.85 23.50
N ASP A 63 -3.75 37.21 22.38
CA ASP A 63 -4.57 36.15 21.78
C ASP A 63 -4.70 34.95 22.75
N VAL A 64 -3.56 34.48 23.30
CA VAL A 64 -3.50 33.44 24.34
C VAL A 64 -2.51 33.85 25.43
N LYS A 65 -2.92 33.80 26.70
CA LYS A 65 -2.06 34.03 27.87
C LYS A 65 -1.92 32.75 28.67
N ILE A 66 -0.68 32.33 28.89
CA ILE A 66 -0.37 31.11 29.62
C ILE A 66 0.29 31.49 30.94
N THR A 67 -0.27 31.02 32.05
CA THR A 67 0.31 31.19 33.39
C THR A 67 0.71 29.84 33.95
N HIS A 68 2.00 29.55 33.95
CA HIS A 68 2.57 28.38 34.63
C HIS A 68 2.71 28.69 36.11
N ARG A 69 2.03 27.93 36.97
CA ARG A 69 2.08 28.12 38.43
C ARG A 69 3.14 27.21 39.04
N ALA A 70 4.21 27.81 39.53
CA ALA A 70 5.18 27.13 40.38
C ALA A 70 4.88 27.44 41.86
N ARG A 71 5.48 26.67 42.79
CA ARG A 71 5.22 26.79 44.23
C ARG A 71 5.40 28.22 44.79
N PHE A 72 6.34 28.97 44.24
CA PHE A 72 6.70 30.30 44.75
C PHE A 72 6.51 31.43 43.73
N ASN A 73 6.36 31.11 42.45
CA ASN A 73 6.39 32.07 41.36
C ASN A 73 5.40 31.66 40.27
N ASN A 74 4.88 32.65 39.54
CA ASN A 74 4.13 32.42 38.32
C ASN A 74 4.98 32.86 37.13
N PHE A 75 5.00 32.05 36.07
CA PHE A 75 5.65 32.40 34.81
C PHE A 75 4.57 32.64 33.75
N ILE A 76 4.58 33.84 33.19
CA ILE A 76 3.60 34.27 32.18
C ILE A 76 4.25 34.20 30.80
N THR A 77 3.60 33.50 29.88
CA THR A 77 3.93 33.50 28.45
C THR A 77 2.79 34.16 27.68
N LEU A 78 3.12 35.20 26.91
CA LEU A 78 2.17 35.83 25.99
C LEU A 78 2.28 35.16 24.62
N VAL A 79 1.16 34.72 24.06
CA VAL A 79 1.12 34.02 22.79
C VAL A 79 0.26 34.80 21.81
N GLU A 80 0.84 35.07 20.64
CA GLU A 80 0.18 35.71 19.52
C GLU A 80 -0.08 34.68 18.42
N CYS A 81 -1.32 34.56 17.96
CA CYS A 81 -1.72 33.67 16.89
C CYS A 81 -1.89 34.49 15.61
N LYS A 82 -1.01 34.27 14.63
CA LYS A 82 -1.00 35.05 13.38
C LYS A 82 -1.25 34.15 12.18
N ARG A 83 -2.50 34.15 11.71
CA ARG A 83 -2.94 33.46 10.50
C ARG A 83 -2.97 34.42 9.31
N TRP A 84 -1.85 34.60 8.64
CA TRP A 84 -1.69 35.52 7.52
C TRP A 84 -1.50 34.80 6.20
N LYS A 85 -1.51 35.53 5.08
CA LYS A 85 -1.09 34.98 3.78
C LYS A 85 0.43 35.03 3.62
N ASP A 86 1.04 36.06 4.19
CA ASP A 86 2.46 36.32 4.10
C ASP A 86 3.19 35.84 5.36
N PRO A 87 4.51 35.56 5.26
CA PRO A 87 5.34 35.28 6.42
C PRO A 87 5.32 36.42 7.44
N ILE A 88 5.47 36.07 8.71
CA ILE A 88 5.49 37.06 9.79
C ILE A 88 6.78 37.87 9.72
N SER A 89 6.62 39.18 9.56
CA SER A 89 7.68 40.16 9.52
C SER A 89 8.16 40.55 10.92
N ARG A 90 9.33 41.21 10.97
CA ARG A 90 9.98 41.61 12.23
C ARG A 90 9.11 42.53 13.09
N ASP A 91 8.32 43.41 12.48
CA ASP A 91 7.41 44.34 13.19
C ASP A 91 6.51 43.63 14.21
N ARG A 92 6.01 42.42 13.89
CA ARG A 92 5.16 41.64 14.78
C ARG A 92 5.91 41.13 16.00
N VAL A 93 7.16 40.72 15.81
CA VAL A 93 8.05 40.31 16.90
C VAL A 93 8.39 41.51 17.78
N ASP A 94 8.63 42.68 17.19
CA ASP A 94 8.82 43.95 17.92
C ASP A 94 7.61 44.31 18.80
N VAL A 95 6.40 44.19 18.26
CA VAL A 95 5.16 44.43 19.01
C VAL A 95 5.03 43.47 20.20
N LEU A 96 5.25 42.17 19.99
CA LEU A 96 5.18 41.19 21.07
C LEU A 96 6.27 41.45 22.12
N ALA A 97 7.50 41.78 21.72
CA ALA A 97 8.58 42.12 22.65
C ALA A 97 8.20 43.31 23.57
N ALA A 98 7.58 44.36 23.00
CA ALA A 98 7.09 45.50 23.77
C ALA A 98 5.94 45.11 24.71
N SER A 99 5.03 44.22 24.28
CA SER A 99 3.95 43.70 25.12
C SER A 99 4.47 42.89 26.30
N ILE A 100 5.46 42.03 26.09
CA ILE A 100 6.11 41.23 27.15
C ILE A 100 6.68 42.15 28.22
N GLU A 101 7.46 43.16 27.83
CA GLU A 101 8.08 44.10 28.76
C GLU A 101 7.03 44.85 29.59
N ALA A 102 6.03 45.38 28.90
CA ALA A 102 5.06 46.28 29.52
C ALA A 102 4.04 45.56 30.42
N LEU A 103 3.64 44.34 30.06
CA LEU A 103 2.78 43.47 30.87
C LEU A 103 3.57 42.67 31.93
N GLY A 104 4.91 42.73 31.90
CA GLY A 104 5.75 41.99 32.84
C GLY A 104 5.72 40.48 32.66
N ALA A 105 5.51 40.01 31.43
CA ALA A 105 5.57 38.59 31.11
C ALA A 105 7.02 38.10 31.06
N ASN A 106 7.21 36.78 31.23
CA ASN A 106 8.53 36.15 31.27
C ASN A 106 9.00 35.69 29.89
N LYS A 107 8.05 35.32 29.03
CA LYS A 107 8.27 34.73 27.72
C LYS A 107 7.21 35.22 26.75
N GLY A 108 7.46 35.06 25.46
CA GLY A 108 6.39 35.11 24.47
C GLY A 108 6.64 34.18 23.32
N ALA A 109 5.56 33.81 22.64
CA ALA A 109 5.60 32.98 21.46
C ALA A 109 4.68 33.51 20.36
N ILE A 110 5.05 33.27 19.11
CA ILE A 110 4.18 33.51 17.96
C ILE A 110 3.92 32.18 17.27
N PHE A 111 2.64 31.84 17.10
CA PHE A 111 2.21 30.72 16.29
C PHE A 111 1.66 31.22 14.96
N THR A 112 2.05 30.57 13.87
CA THR A 112 1.57 30.89 12.52
C THR A 112 1.41 29.64 11.67
N THR A 113 0.77 29.80 10.51
CA THR A 113 0.58 28.76 9.49
C THR A 113 1.38 29.01 8.22
N THR A 114 2.09 30.15 8.12
CA THR A 114 2.78 30.59 6.88
C THR A 114 4.30 30.79 7.01
N GLY A 115 4.82 30.86 8.25
CA GLY A 115 6.25 30.96 8.53
C GLY A 115 6.70 32.40 8.86
N PHE A 116 8.01 32.63 8.84
CA PHE A 116 8.64 33.85 9.34
C PHE A 116 9.71 34.37 8.39
N GLU A 117 9.85 35.69 8.30
CA GLU A 117 10.98 36.31 7.60
C GLU A 117 12.29 36.08 8.35
N ALA A 118 13.42 36.01 7.63
CA ALA A 118 14.74 35.82 8.24
C ALA A 118 15.07 36.89 9.30
N GLY A 119 14.67 38.14 9.07
CA GLY A 119 14.84 39.23 10.02
C GLY A 119 13.99 39.07 11.29
N ALA A 120 12.79 38.50 11.17
CA ALA A 120 11.92 38.19 12.30
C ALA A 120 12.54 37.07 13.17
N ILE A 121 13.04 36.00 12.53
CA ILE A 121 13.71 34.88 13.21
C ILE A 121 14.94 35.36 13.97
N ALA A 122 15.83 36.13 13.32
CA ALA A 122 17.05 36.64 13.95
C ALA A 122 16.73 37.53 15.16
N TYR A 123 15.71 38.38 15.04
CA TYR A 123 15.30 39.27 16.12
C TYR A 123 14.65 38.51 17.29
N ALA A 124 13.77 37.54 17.00
CA ALA A 124 13.13 36.71 18.01
C ALA A 124 14.16 35.92 18.84
N LYS A 125 15.17 35.33 18.17
CA LYS A 125 16.33 34.68 18.82
C LYS A 125 17.02 35.63 19.82
N GLY A 126 17.29 36.87 19.41
CA GLY A 126 17.91 37.87 20.28
C GLY A 126 17.03 38.34 21.45
N LYS A 127 15.70 38.21 21.34
CA LYS A 127 14.73 38.58 22.38
C LYS A 127 14.25 37.40 23.23
N GLY A 128 14.64 36.17 22.91
CA GLY A 128 14.14 34.96 23.58
C GLY A 128 12.66 34.68 23.35
N ILE A 129 12.10 35.17 22.23
CA ILE A 129 10.73 34.93 21.79
C ILE A 129 10.71 33.67 20.91
N ASP A 130 9.80 32.75 21.20
CA ASP A 130 9.67 31.49 20.48
C ASP A 130 8.79 31.67 19.23
N LEU A 131 9.18 31.06 18.11
CA LEU A 131 8.45 31.17 16.83
C LEU A 131 8.07 29.79 16.34
N PHE A 132 6.78 29.52 16.23
CA PHE A 132 6.24 28.21 15.88
C PHE A 132 5.44 28.24 14.58
N LEU A 133 5.80 27.36 13.65
CA LEU A 133 5.01 27.06 12.46
C LEU A 133 4.16 25.81 12.72
N VAL A 134 2.85 25.94 12.54
CA VAL A 134 1.89 24.82 12.55
C VAL A 134 1.51 24.48 11.13
N ARG A 135 1.73 23.24 10.72
CA ARG A 135 1.43 22.77 9.36
C ARG A 135 1.02 21.31 9.35
N ASP A 136 0.47 20.89 8.21
CA ASP A 136 0.25 19.47 7.96
C ASP A 136 1.55 18.69 7.88
N LEU A 137 1.48 17.40 8.23
CA LEU A 137 2.58 16.45 8.03
C LEU A 137 2.79 16.20 6.54
N THR A 138 4.06 16.19 6.12
CA THR A 138 4.49 15.79 4.78
C THR A 138 4.40 14.27 4.61
N ALA A 139 4.47 13.78 3.37
CA ALA A 139 4.49 12.34 3.09
C ALA A 139 5.62 11.61 3.83
N ALA A 140 6.80 12.20 3.94
CA ALA A 140 7.93 11.63 4.66
C ALA A 140 7.69 11.56 6.18
N GLU A 141 6.98 12.54 6.75
CA GLU A 141 6.65 12.56 8.19
C GLU A 141 5.54 11.59 8.56
N TRP A 142 4.64 11.28 7.61
CA TRP A 142 3.78 10.10 7.71
C TRP A 142 4.57 8.78 7.53
N GLY A 143 5.78 8.83 7.00
CA GLY A 143 6.48 7.70 6.38
C GLY A 143 6.02 7.51 4.93
N LEU A 144 6.94 7.33 3.99
CA LEU A 144 6.58 7.15 2.58
C LEU A 144 5.70 5.89 2.40
N PRO A 145 4.69 5.90 1.50
CA PRO A 145 4.36 6.93 0.51
C PRO A 145 3.51 8.12 1.01
N GLY A 146 3.27 8.25 2.31
CA GLY A 146 2.45 9.31 2.89
C GLY A 146 1.09 8.83 3.38
N ARG A 147 0.27 9.76 3.89
CA ARG A 147 -0.98 9.46 4.62
C ARG A 147 -1.87 8.42 3.93
N GLU A 148 -2.11 8.61 2.63
CA GLU A 148 -2.91 7.72 1.81
C GLU A 148 -2.03 6.66 1.17
N ILE A 149 -2.43 5.40 1.30
CA ILE A 149 -1.82 4.25 0.63
C ILE A 149 -2.84 3.69 -0.35
N CYS A 150 -2.48 3.63 -1.63
CA CYS A 150 -3.33 3.13 -2.70
C CYS A 150 -2.57 2.09 -3.52
N LEU A 151 -3.11 0.88 -3.62
CA LEU A 151 -2.52 -0.22 -4.38
C LEU A 151 -3.59 -0.90 -5.22
N HIS A 152 -3.19 -1.39 -6.39
CA HIS A 152 -4.00 -2.33 -7.15
C HIS A 152 -3.61 -3.74 -6.77
N LEU A 153 -4.59 -4.63 -6.67
CA LEU A 153 -4.41 -6.04 -6.35
C LEU A 153 -4.93 -6.88 -7.50
N HIS A 154 -4.10 -7.76 -8.04
CA HIS A 154 -4.53 -8.89 -8.87
C HIS A 154 -4.57 -10.16 -8.04
N ILE A 155 -5.71 -10.83 -8.04
CA ILE A 155 -5.85 -12.20 -7.56
C ILE A 155 -6.00 -13.10 -8.78
N ASN A 156 -5.00 -13.96 -8.98
CA ASN A 156 -4.89 -14.84 -10.14
C ASN A 156 -5.26 -16.26 -9.72
N ALA A 157 -6.23 -16.85 -10.41
CA ALA A 157 -6.67 -18.22 -10.19
C ALA A 157 -6.93 -18.91 -11.52
N ALA A 158 -6.93 -20.25 -11.55
CA ALA A 158 -7.20 -20.97 -12.77
C ALA A 158 -7.74 -22.38 -12.55
N ILE A 159 -8.50 -22.87 -13.52
CA ILE A 159 -9.02 -24.24 -13.55
C ILE A 159 -8.71 -24.93 -14.86
N PHE A 160 -8.50 -26.25 -14.79
CA PHE A 160 -8.35 -27.10 -15.96
C PHE A 160 -9.67 -27.30 -16.68
N MET A 161 -9.61 -27.32 -18.01
CA MET A 161 -10.73 -27.59 -18.89
C MET A 161 -10.32 -28.65 -19.90
N ASN A 162 -11.18 -29.63 -20.14
CA ASN A 162 -11.07 -30.60 -21.24
C ASN A 162 -9.69 -31.31 -21.33
N ILE A 163 -9.20 -31.86 -20.22
CA ILE A 163 -7.95 -32.63 -20.21
C ILE A 163 -8.09 -33.86 -21.12
N LYS A 164 -7.13 -34.04 -22.03
CA LYS A 164 -7.05 -35.14 -22.98
C LYS A 164 -5.62 -35.69 -23.01
N PHE A 165 -5.51 -36.99 -23.17
CA PHE A 165 -4.23 -37.69 -23.21
C PHE A 165 -3.96 -38.20 -24.62
N ASP A 166 -2.81 -37.84 -25.17
CA ASP A 166 -2.21 -38.55 -26.31
C ASP A 166 -1.41 -39.72 -25.75
N ALA A 167 -1.99 -40.91 -25.84
CA ALA A 167 -1.53 -42.06 -25.10
C ALA A 167 -1.73 -43.38 -25.84
N MET A 168 -0.88 -44.35 -25.50
CA MET A 168 -0.97 -45.73 -25.97
C MET A 168 -1.27 -46.65 -24.78
N ALA A 169 -2.31 -47.46 -24.90
CA ALA A 169 -2.73 -48.37 -23.83
C ALA A 169 -2.39 -49.83 -24.14
N ILE A 170 -1.79 -50.52 -23.18
CA ILE A 170 -1.58 -51.96 -23.17
C ILE A 170 -2.64 -52.57 -22.25
N PRO A 171 -3.55 -53.41 -22.77
CA PRO A 171 -4.61 -53.98 -21.95
C PRO A 171 -4.05 -54.99 -20.94
N LEU A 172 -4.50 -54.89 -19.69
CA LEU A 172 -4.15 -55.83 -18.61
C LEU A 172 -5.27 -56.85 -18.34
N ILE A 173 -6.44 -56.65 -18.96
CA ILE A 173 -7.61 -57.54 -18.87
C ILE A 173 -8.03 -58.01 -20.26
N LYS A 174 -8.75 -59.14 -20.32
CA LYS A 174 -9.16 -59.77 -21.59
C LYS A 174 -10.07 -58.87 -22.45
N ASN A 175 -10.94 -58.09 -21.80
CA ASN A 175 -11.92 -57.23 -22.44
C ASN A 175 -11.77 -55.80 -21.89
N PRO A 176 -10.77 -55.04 -22.34
CA PRO A 176 -10.60 -53.65 -21.92
C PRO A 176 -11.77 -52.79 -22.46
N PRO A 177 -12.11 -51.68 -21.79
CA PRO A 177 -13.09 -50.73 -22.32
C PRO A 177 -12.56 -50.06 -23.60
N THR A 178 -13.47 -49.64 -24.47
CA THR A 178 -13.12 -48.94 -25.73
C THR A 178 -12.64 -47.50 -25.52
N SER A 179 -12.99 -46.90 -24.37
CA SER A 179 -12.46 -45.63 -23.88
C SER A 179 -11.99 -45.79 -22.44
N LEU A 180 -10.86 -45.17 -22.11
CA LEU A 180 -10.34 -45.10 -20.75
C LEU A 180 -10.58 -43.69 -20.22
N GLU A 181 -11.38 -43.59 -19.16
CA GLU A 181 -11.62 -42.34 -18.43
C GLU A 181 -10.99 -42.44 -17.05
N ILE A 182 -10.33 -41.36 -16.64
CA ILE A 182 -9.70 -41.24 -15.32
C ILE A 182 -10.56 -40.27 -14.50
N HIS A 183 -11.33 -40.79 -13.56
CA HIS A 183 -12.17 -39.99 -12.67
C HIS A 183 -11.44 -39.69 -11.37
N VAL A 184 -10.58 -38.66 -11.41
CA VAL A 184 -9.75 -38.24 -10.28
C VAL A 184 -10.08 -36.81 -9.91
N ALA A 185 -10.21 -36.54 -8.61
CA ALA A 185 -10.29 -35.19 -8.10
C ALA A 185 -8.91 -34.53 -8.18
N LEU A 186 -8.81 -33.33 -8.76
CA LEU A 186 -7.56 -32.59 -8.78
C LEU A 186 -7.43 -31.77 -7.49
N ASN A 187 -6.68 -32.29 -6.52
CA ASN A 187 -6.45 -31.66 -5.21
C ASN A 187 -5.09 -32.08 -4.62
N LYS A 188 -4.76 -31.55 -3.44
CA LYS A 188 -3.47 -31.81 -2.78
C LYS A 188 -3.36 -33.25 -2.27
N GLU A 189 -4.47 -33.88 -1.92
CA GLU A 189 -4.52 -35.26 -1.47
C GLU A 189 -4.14 -36.23 -2.60
N MET A 190 -4.72 -36.03 -3.79
CA MET A 190 -4.47 -36.87 -4.97
C MET A 190 -3.07 -36.64 -5.57
N ALA A 191 -2.45 -35.48 -5.32
CA ALA A 191 -1.04 -35.23 -5.64
C ALA A 191 -0.07 -36.13 -4.86
N LEU A 192 -0.55 -36.83 -3.83
CA LEU A 192 0.21 -37.78 -3.01
C LEU A 192 -0.29 -39.23 -3.16
N ASP A 193 -1.27 -39.46 -4.04
CA ASP A 193 -1.87 -40.78 -4.21
C ASP A 193 -0.95 -41.70 -5.05
N PRO A 194 -0.45 -42.81 -4.49
CA PRO A 194 0.47 -43.70 -5.19
C PRO A 194 -0.13 -44.41 -6.41
N ASP A 195 -1.46 -44.45 -6.56
CA ASP A 195 -2.12 -45.03 -7.74
C ASP A 195 -2.02 -44.11 -8.97
N LEU A 196 -1.62 -42.86 -8.76
CA LEU A 196 -1.42 -41.85 -9.79
C LEU A 196 0.06 -41.60 -10.08
N ASP A 197 0.96 -42.40 -9.49
CA ASP A 197 2.39 -42.37 -9.79
C ASP A 197 2.64 -42.84 -11.24
N LEU A 198 3.47 -42.10 -11.95
CA LEU A 198 3.99 -42.50 -13.25
C LEU A 198 5.15 -43.47 -13.07
N PHE A 199 5.25 -44.44 -13.97
CA PHE A 199 6.29 -45.46 -13.98
C PHE A 199 7.22 -45.27 -15.18
N SER A 200 8.49 -45.60 -14.98
CA SER A 200 9.48 -45.63 -16.05
C SER A 200 9.09 -46.68 -17.10
N ILE A 201 9.04 -46.28 -18.37
CA ILE A 201 8.82 -47.20 -19.50
C ILE A 201 10.01 -48.13 -19.75
N ASN A 202 11.21 -47.78 -19.25
CA ASN A 202 12.43 -48.56 -19.47
C ASN A 202 12.69 -49.57 -18.35
N THR A 203 12.44 -49.16 -17.10
CA THR A 203 12.82 -49.94 -15.90
C THR A 203 11.63 -50.41 -15.07
N GLY A 204 10.45 -49.84 -15.29
CA GLY A 204 9.26 -50.09 -14.48
C GLY A 204 9.33 -49.52 -13.06
N GLN A 205 10.37 -48.75 -12.73
CA GLN A 205 10.50 -48.06 -11.44
C GLN A 205 9.44 -46.97 -11.31
N ARG A 206 9.03 -46.73 -10.05
CA ARG A 206 8.07 -45.69 -9.69
C ARG A 206 8.73 -44.30 -9.76
N GLY A 207 7.99 -43.33 -10.28
CA GLY A 207 8.42 -41.96 -10.47
C GLY A 207 7.42 -40.94 -9.92
N PRO A 208 7.38 -39.72 -10.48
CA PRO A 208 6.51 -38.65 -10.00
C PRO A 208 5.02 -38.92 -10.20
N ASN A 209 4.21 -38.27 -9.36
CA ASN A 209 2.76 -38.33 -9.40
C ASN A 209 2.20 -37.47 -10.55
N LEU A 210 1.19 -37.99 -11.27
CA LEU A 210 0.57 -37.28 -12.40
C LEU A 210 -0.13 -35.98 -11.95
N VAL A 211 -0.85 -36.03 -10.83
CA VAL A 211 -1.55 -34.86 -10.27
C VAL A 211 -0.53 -33.85 -9.74
N SER A 212 0.61 -34.26 -9.19
CA SER A 212 1.65 -33.29 -8.83
C SER A 212 2.23 -32.58 -10.06
N ILE A 213 2.49 -33.30 -11.16
CA ILE A 213 2.95 -32.68 -12.43
C ILE A 213 1.92 -31.68 -12.98
N LEU A 214 0.62 -32.03 -12.90
CA LEU A 214 -0.45 -31.11 -13.28
C LEU A 214 -0.47 -29.85 -12.38
N ALA A 215 -0.23 -29.99 -11.08
CA ALA A 215 -0.15 -28.86 -10.15
C ALA A 215 1.00 -27.91 -10.53
N ASP A 216 2.20 -28.47 -10.77
CA ASP A 216 3.38 -27.69 -11.10
C ASP A 216 3.22 -26.98 -12.46
N ALA A 217 2.61 -27.66 -13.44
CA ALA A 217 2.29 -27.08 -14.74
C ALA A 217 1.26 -25.95 -14.62
N HIS A 218 0.22 -26.12 -13.79
CA HIS A 218 -0.78 -25.09 -13.49
C HIS A 218 -0.11 -23.84 -12.92
N GLU A 219 0.74 -24.00 -11.90
CA GLU A 219 1.44 -22.89 -11.24
C GLU A 219 2.33 -22.13 -12.22
N ALA A 220 3.15 -22.84 -13.01
CA ALA A 220 4.02 -22.23 -14.00
C ALA A 220 3.24 -21.42 -15.06
N ILE A 221 2.12 -21.97 -15.54
CA ILE A 221 1.27 -21.31 -16.54
C ILE A 221 0.54 -20.10 -15.95
N LEU A 222 -0.08 -20.25 -14.76
CA LEU A 222 -0.79 -19.18 -14.08
C LEU A 222 0.16 -18.03 -13.74
N HIS A 223 1.35 -18.35 -13.23
CA HIS A 223 2.38 -17.35 -12.94
C HIS A 223 2.74 -16.54 -14.18
N ARG A 224 2.92 -17.22 -15.31
CA ARG A 224 3.23 -16.58 -16.58
C ARG A 224 2.09 -15.71 -17.09
N LEU A 225 0.86 -16.20 -17.09
CA LEU A 225 -0.31 -15.46 -17.55
C LEU A 225 -0.55 -14.22 -16.66
N GLY A 226 -0.52 -14.38 -15.34
CA GLY A 226 -0.68 -13.28 -14.39
C GLY A 226 0.38 -12.18 -14.53
N ASN A 227 1.62 -12.55 -14.85
CA ASN A 227 2.70 -11.57 -15.08
C ASN A 227 2.64 -10.91 -16.46
N SER A 228 1.95 -11.51 -17.43
CA SER A 228 1.74 -10.91 -18.75
C SER A 228 0.70 -9.80 -18.75
N VAL A 229 -0.09 -9.69 -17.68
CA VAL A 229 -1.17 -8.70 -17.55
C VAL A 229 -0.74 -7.58 -16.61
N GLY A 230 -0.74 -6.36 -17.14
CA GLY A 230 -0.52 -5.12 -16.38
C GLY A 230 -1.82 -4.59 -15.77
N LEU A 231 -1.79 -3.34 -15.31
CA LEU A 231 -2.99 -2.67 -14.79
C LEU A 231 -4.09 -2.64 -15.87
N LEU A 232 -5.29 -3.08 -15.52
CA LEU A 232 -6.46 -3.10 -16.39
C LEU A 232 -7.31 -1.84 -16.18
N GLU A 233 -7.91 -1.29 -17.24
CA GLU A 233 -8.88 -0.18 -17.17
C GLU A 233 -8.51 0.94 -16.18
N ASN A 234 -7.25 1.39 -16.16
CA ASN A 234 -6.77 2.43 -15.24
C ASN A 234 -7.02 2.15 -13.74
N GLY A 235 -7.10 0.87 -13.34
CA GLY A 235 -7.26 0.45 -11.96
C GLY A 235 -8.70 0.24 -11.50
N GLU A 236 -9.67 0.24 -12.40
CA GLU A 236 -11.05 -0.12 -12.07
C GLU A 236 -11.17 -1.58 -11.61
N ASP A 237 -12.15 -1.85 -10.75
CA ASP A 237 -12.45 -3.20 -10.29
C ASP A 237 -12.98 -4.04 -11.47
N ILE A 238 -12.26 -5.10 -11.84
CA ILE A 238 -12.56 -5.88 -13.04
C ILE A 238 -12.08 -7.33 -12.92
N THR A 239 -12.87 -8.27 -13.43
CA THR A 239 -12.42 -9.65 -13.64
C THR A 239 -12.14 -9.89 -15.13
N LEU A 240 -10.90 -10.22 -15.46
CA LEU A 240 -10.49 -10.69 -16.78
C LEU A 240 -10.42 -12.22 -16.79
N GLU A 241 -11.12 -12.84 -17.72
CA GLU A 241 -10.97 -14.27 -18.02
C GLU A 241 -10.07 -14.48 -19.24
N ILE A 242 -9.12 -15.40 -19.12
CA ILE A 242 -8.25 -15.82 -20.21
C ILE A 242 -8.40 -17.33 -20.37
N ILE A 243 -8.77 -17.79 -21.56
CA ILE A 243 -8.75 -19.21 -21.92
C ILE A 243 -7.48 -19.47 -22.73
N ALA A 244 -6.55 -20.26 -22.17
CA ALA A 244 -5.27 -20.56 -22.77
C ALA A 244 -5.18 -22.05 -23.18
N PRO A 245 -4.96 -22.38 -24.47
CA PRO A 245 -4.68 -23.75 -24.86
C PRO A 245 -3.28 -24.15 -24.40
N CYS A 246 -3.17 -25.33 -23.79
CA CYS A 246 -1.94 -25.81 -23.16
C CYS A 246 -1.65 -27.26 -23.54
N GLU A 247 -0.36 -27.62 -23.53
CA GLU A 247 0.13 -28.98 -23.74
C GLU A 247 1.23 -29.28 -22.71
N ILE A 248 1.17 -30.43 -22.04
CA ILE A 248 2.30 -31.00 -21.31
C ILE A 248 2.89 -32.12 -22.16
N ASP A 249 4.20 -32.07 -22.40
CA ASP A 249 4.97 -33.02 -23.18
C ASP A 249 5.84 -33.87 -22.24
N LEU A 250 5.49 -35.16 -22.13
CA LEU A 250 6.21 -36.16 -21.34
C LEU A 250 7.20 -36.96 -22.20
N SER A 251 7.37 -36.64 -23.49
CA SER A 251 8.20 -37.42 -24.40
C SER A 251 9.69 -37.45 -24.04
N GLN A 252 10.14 -36.48 -23.24
CA GLN A 252 11.53 -36.32 -22.79
C GLN A 252 11.81 -36.98 -21.42
N THR A 253 10.80 -37.57 -20.79
CA THR A 253 10.97 -38.37 -19.57
C THR A 253 10.61 -39.84 -19.82
N GLU A 254 11.29 -40.74 -19.11
CA GLU A 254 10.90 -42.15 -19.08
C GLU A 254 9.69 -42.39 -18.17
N PHE A 255 9.44 -41.52 -17.19
CA PHE A 255 8.35 -41.66 -16.22
C PHE A 255 7.04 -41.14 -16.81
N ARG A 256 6.47 -41.93 -17.71
CA ARG A 256 5.25 -41.56 -18.44
C ARG A 256 4.24 -42.69 -18.62
N GLN A 257 4.43 -43.82 -17.92
CA GLN A 257 3.44 -44.89 -17.88
C GLN A 257 2.54 -44.76 -16.65
N LEU A 258 1.25 -44.54 -16.84
CA LEU A 258 0.23 -44.64 -15.79
C LEU A 258 -0.31 -46.08 -15.75
N ARG A 259 -0.42 -46.68 -14.55
CA ARG A 259 -0.90 -48.07 -14.40
C ARG A 259 -2.31 -48.08 -13.81
N LEU A 260 -3.30 -48.35 -14.65
CA LEU A 260 -4.70 -48.48 -14.26
C LEU A 260 -5.09 -49.95 -14.10
N ALA A 261 -6.23 -50.21 -13.46
CA ALA A 261 -6.72 -51.58 -13.25
C ALA A 261 -6.93 -52.38 -14.55
N SER A 262 -7.32 -51.71 -15.65
CA SER A 262 -7.65 -52.35 -16.92
C SER A 262 -6.54 -52.25 -17.98
N ALA A 263 -5.58 -51.33 -17.81
CA ALA A 263 -4.53 -51.07 -18.79
C ALA A 263 -3.31 -50.35 -18.19
N ALA A 264 -2.13 -50.61 -18.75
CA ALA A 264 -0.96 -49.75 -18.60
C ALA A 264 -0.95 -48.73 -19.74
N VAL A 265 -0.95 -47.44 -19.43
CA VAL A 265 -1.13 -46.34 -20.38
C VAL A 265 0.15 -45.53 -20.46
N GLU A 266 0.84 -45.56 -21.59
CA GLU A 266 1.95 -44.67 -21.89
C GLU A 266 1.40 -43.33 -22.39
N VAL A 267 1.63 -42.26 -21.63
CA VAL A 267 1.17 -40.90 -21.94
C VAL A 267 2.31 -40.12 -22.55
N ASN A 268 2.21 -39.77 -23.84
CA ASN A 268 3.21 -38.93 -24.50
C ASN A 268 2.95 -37.44 -24.25
N LYS A 269 1.68 -37.05 -24.35
CA LYS A 269 1.27 -35.65 -24.18
C LYS A 269 -0.07 -35.54 -23.48
N ILE A 270 -0.28 -34.41 -22.81
CA ILE A 270 -1.54 -34.05 -22.16
C ILE A 270 -1.98 -32.69 -22.71
N GLY A 271 -3.06 -32.66 -23.48
CA GLY A 271 -3.67 -31.44 -23.99
C GLY A 271 -4.81 -30.97 -23.08
N PHE A 272 -4.89 -29.68 -22.81
CA PHE A 272 -5.99 -29.08 -22.04
C PHE A 272 -6.14 -27.60 -22.39
N ALA A 273 -7.22 -26.98 -21.91
CA ALA A 273 -7.28 -25.53 -21.82
C ALA A 273 -7.24 -25.13 -20.34
N LEU A 274 -6.54 -24.05 -20.03
CA LEU A 274 -6.56 -23.45 -18.71
C LEU A 274 -7.46 -22.22 -18.77
N ARG A 275 -8.53 -22.21 -17.96
CA ARG A 275 -9.36 -21.02 -17.76
C ARG A 275 -8.79 -20.26 -16.57
N CYS A 276 -8.13 -19.15 -16.85
CA CYS A 276 -7.53 -18.26 -15.86
C CYS A 276 -8.47 -17.08 -15.59
N HIS A 277 -8.58 -16.70 -14.33
CA HIS A 277 -9.22 -15.46 -13.89
C HIS A 277 -8.19 -14.57 -13.22
N ILE A 278 -8.17 -13.31 -13.64
CA ILE A 278 -7.40 -12.23 -13.03
C ILE A 278 -8.44 -11.25 -12.48
N ASN A 279 -8.64 -11.29 -11.17
CA ASN A 279 -9.50 -10.35 -10.48
C ASN A 279 -8.68 -9.15 -10.02
N GLN A 280 -8.95 -7.99 -10.58
CA GLN A 280 -8.35 -6.72 -10.18
C GLN A 280 -9.28 -5.98 -9.21
N SER A 281 -8.71 -5.50 -8.11
CA SER A 281 -9.36 -4.59 -7.17
C SER A 281 -8.40 -3.51 -6.71
N THR A 282 -8.91 -2.46 -6.05
CA THR A 282 -8.08 -1.42 -5.44
C THR A 282 -8.16 -1.44 -3.92
N ILE A 283 -7.00 -1.46 -3.27
CA ILE A 283 -6.85 -1.28 -1.82
C ILE A 283 -6.54 0.19 -1.57
N LYS A 284 -7.37 0.86 -0.76
CA LYS A 284 -7.14 2.25 -0.31
C LYS A 284 -7.14 2.29 1.21
N ILE A 285 -6.11 2.88 1.79
CA ILE A 285 -5.94 3.05 3.23
C ILE A 285 -5.64 4.52 3.51
N ASP A 286 -6.43 5.17 4.36
CA ASP A 286 -6.11 6.48 4.92
C ASP A 286 -5.57 6.29 6.34
N ARG A 287 -4.27 6.53 6.55
CA ARG A 287 -3.63 6.40 7.88
C ARG A 287 -4.04 7.47 8.88
N GLY A 288 -4.70 8.53 8.41
CA GLY A 288 -5.30 9.56 9.26
C GLY A 288 -6.79 9.35 9.54
N ILE A 289 -7.40 8.24 9.11
CA ILE A 289 -8.86 8.05 9.19
C ILE A 289 -9.40 8.10 10.62
N ASP A 290 -8.62 7.60 11.59
CA ASP A 290 -8.99 7.55 13.01
C ASP A 290 -8.47 8.76 13.81
N LEU A 291 -7.91 9.76 13.15
CA LEU A 291 -7.36 10.96 13.78
C LEU A 291 -8.33 12.14 13.65
N ASP A 292 -8.54 12.83 14.78
CA ASP A 292 -9.12 14.17 14.74
C ASP A 292 -8.12 15.15 14.11
N PHE A 293 -6.84 15.08 14.50
CA PHE A 293 -5.77 15.77 13.78
C PHE A 293 -4.42 15.11 13.97
N ALA A 294 -3.49 15.41 13.06
CA ALA A 294 -2.06 15.22 13.21
C ALA A 294 -1.33 16.37 12.49
N LEU A 295 -0.63 17.20 13.26
CA LEU A 295 0.01 18.42 12.79
C LEU A 295 1.45 18.48 13.27
N MET A 296 2.32 19.03 12.44
CA MET A 296 3.68 19.37 12.82
C MET A 296 3.72 20.76 13.45
N ILE A 297 4.43 20.88 14.57
CA ILE A 297 4.76 22.13 15.24
C ILE A 297 6.28 22.29 15.18
N GLU A 298 6.75 23.28 14.41
CA GLU A 298 8.18 23.52 14.16
C GLU A 298 8.63 24.82 14.80
N SER A 299 9.67 24.74 15.63
CA SER A 299 10.35 25.90 16.18
C SER A 299 11.36 26.46 15.18
N HIS A 300 11.22 27.73 14.81
CA HIS A 300 12.22 28.45 14.02
C HIS A 300 13.34 29.07 14.88
N VAL A 301 13.30 28.85 16.20
CA VAL A 301 14.27 29.40 17.16
C VAL A 301 15.21 28.31 17.66
N THR A 302 14.68 27.13 17.97
CA THR A 302 15.40 25.99 18.57
C THR A 302 15.54 24.80 17.62
N ASP A 303 15.04 24.90 16.38
CA ASP A 303 14.95 23.83 15.37
C ASP A 303 14.21 22.56 15.83
N GLN A 304 13.56 22.62 17.00
CA GLN A 304 12.76 21.53 17.55
C GLN A 304 11.49 21.32 16.72
N ARG A 305 11.18 20.05 16.45
CA ARG A 305 9.97 19.62 15.73
C ARG A 305 9.19 18.62 16.57
N MET A 306 7.88 18.80 16.62
CA MET A 306 6.98 17.94 17.37
C MET A 306 5.74 17.65 16.55
N VAL A 307 5.35 16.39 16.49
CA VAL A 307 4.03 16.01 15.97
C VAL A 307 3.04 16.06 17.13
N ALA A 308 2.01 16.89 16.98
CA ALA A 308 0.85 16.88 17.85
C ALA A 308 -0.29 16.14 17.15
N HIS A 309 -0.89 15.15 17.82
CA HIS A 309 -2.00 14.40 17.25
C HIS A 309 -3.05 14.01 18.29
N ARG A 310 -4.29 13.86 17.83
CA ARG A 310 -5.43 13.44 18.64
C ARG A 310 -6.26 12.43 17.86
N LYS A 311 -6.63 11.33 18.50
CA LYS A 311 -7.58 10.35 17.93
C LYS A 311 -9.00 10.87 18.00
N ILE A 312 -9.86 10.43 17.08
CA ILE A 312 -11.30 10.70 17.18
C ILE A 312 -11.81 10.17 18.53
N ASN A 313 -12.62 10.98 19.22
CA ASN A 313 -13.16 10.70 20.56
C ASN A 313 -12.13 10.64 21.70
N SER A 314 -10.87 11.03 21.48
CA SER A 314 -9.90 11.25 22.57
C SER A 314 -10.00 12.68 23.08
N ALA A 315 -9.93 12.89 24.40
CA ALA A 315 -9.81 14.22 24.99
C ALA A 315 -8.36 14.75 24.98
N GLU A 316 -7.39 13.84 25.07
CA GLU A 316 -5.98 14.18 25.20
C GLU A 316 -5.29 14.35 23.84
N ILE A 317 -4.37 15.32 23.79
CA ILE A 317 -3.45 15.54 22.67
C ILE A 317 -2.13 14.86 23.01
N ALA A 318 -1.68 13.96 22.15
CA ALA A 318 -0.38 13.32 22.25
C ALA A 318 0.68 14.11 21.48
N PHE A 319 1.90 14.10 22.00
CA PHE A 319 3.05 14.80 21.44
C PHE A 319 4.22 13.83 21.24
N GLU A 320 4.79 13.83 20.04
CA GLU A 320 5.98 13.04 19.70
C GLU A 320 7.07 13.98 19.19
N VAL A 321 8.22 14.01 19.87
CA VAL A 321 9.39 14.78 19.42
C VAL A 321 10.03 14.04 18.25
N THR A 322 10.19 14.72 17.13
CA THR A 322 10.77 14.13 15.92
C THR A 322 12.20 14.60 15.73
N ASN A 323 13.16 13.67 15.80
CA ASN A 323 14.58 13.95 15.57
C ASN A 323 14.99 13.82 14.09
N THR A 324 14.03 13.70 13.17
CA THR A 324 14.27 13.31 11.77
C THR A 324 15.09 14.34 11.00
N THR A 325 16.42 14.17 11.05
CA THR A 325 17.32 14.50 9.94
C THR A 325 17.59 13.27 9.06
N THR A 326 17.02 12.12 9.40
CA THR A 326 17.27 10.84 8.71
C THR A 326 16.01 10.34 8.03
N CYS A 327 15.90 10.59 6.72
CA CYS A 327 15.39 9.54 5.85
C CYS A 327 16.35 8.35 6.02
N PRO A 328 15.88 7.12 6.26
CA PRO A 328 16.74 5.96 6.11
C PRO A 328 17.42 6.04 4.74
N SER A 329 18.67 5.59 4.65
CA SER A 329 19.40 5.43 3.40
C SER A 329 18.83 4.32 2.52
N ASP A 330 17.52 4.11 2.57
CA ASP A 330 16.82 3.13 1.77
C ASP A 330 16.87 3.65 0.34
N THR A 331 17.43 2.84 -0.55
CA THR A 331 17.36 3.09 -1.98
C THR A 331 15.88 3.22 -2.36
N ASP A 332 15.54 4.16 -3.26
CA ASP A 332 14.16 4.42 -3.72
C ASP A 332 13.37 3.14 -4.09
N ASP A 333 14.08 2.06 -4.45
CA ASP A 333 13.54 0.76 -4.83
C ASP A 333 12.79 0.00 -3.71
N ASP A 334 13.07 0.27 -2.42
CA ASP A 334 12.42 -0.42 -1.29
C ASP A 334 11.12 0.26 -0.83
N ILE A 335 10.78 1.41 -1.42
CA ILE A 335 9.65 2.23 -0.99
C ILE A 335 8.41 1.88 -1.81
N LEU A 336 7.35 1.48 -1.11
CA LEU A 336 6.05 1.24 -1.73
C LEU A 336 5.53 2.52 -2.41
N GLN A 337 5.29 2.46 -3.72
CA GLN A 337 4.73 3.57 -4.49
C GLN A 337 3.22 3.44 -4.63
N ASN A 338 2.48 4.54 -4.41
CA ASN A 338 1.04 4.55 -4.66
C ASN A 338 0.73 4.28 -6.14
N GLY A 339 -0.31 3.48 -6.38
CA GLY A 339 -0.66 2.97 -7.70
C GLY A 339 0.12 1.72 -8.12
N SER A 340 1.00 1.19 -7.26
CA SER A 340 1.67 -0.09 -7.53
C SER A 340 0.68 -1.24 -7.62
N LEU A 341 1.05 -2.25 -8.40
CA LEU A 341 0.26 -3.46 -8.61
C LEU A 341 0.86 -4.63 -7.82
N ALA A 342 0.15 -5.09 -6.79
CA ALA A 342 0.42 -6.32 -6.08
C ALA A 342 -0.28 -7.51 -6.76
N ARG A 343 0.37 -8.68 -6.78
CA ARG A 343 -0.19 -9.91 -7.35
C ARG A 343 -0.20 -11.02 -6.31
N VAL A 344 -1.34 -11.69 -6.20
CA VAL A 344 -1.55 -12.89 -5.40
C VAL A 344 -1.91 -14.02 -6.36
N GLN A 345 -1.18 -15.12 -6.28
CA GLN A 345 -1.48 -16.33 -7.05
C GLN A 345 -2.12 -17.35 -6.13
N CYS A 346 -3.31 -17.80 -6.49
CA CYS A 346 -3.97 -18.87 -5.78
C CYS A 346 -3.22 -20.19 -6.01
N SER A 347 -3.24 -21.07 -5.00
CA SER A 347 -2.69 -22.42 -5.14
C SER A 347 -3.33 -23.16 -6.33
N PRO A 348 -2.66 -24.20 -6.86
CA PRO A 348 -3.24 -25.07 -7.87
C PRO A 348 -4.64 -25.57 -7.47
N TYR A 349 -5.49 -25.75 -8.50
CA TYR A 349 -6.87 -26.24 -8.37
C TYR A 349 -7.87 -25.27 -7.74
N VAL A 350 -7.43 -24.10 -7.31
CA VAL A 350 -8.32 -23.03 -6.86
C VAL A 350 -8.80 -22.24 -8.08
N GLY A 351 -10.12 -22.24 -8.29
CA GLY A 351 -10.81 -21.34 -9.20
C GLY A 351 -11.50 -20.20 -8.43
N ILE A 352 -11.79 -19.11 -9.13
CA ILE A 352 -12.63 -18.04 -8.61
C ILE A 352 -13.96 -18.11 -9.35
N ASP A 353 -15.06 -18.36 -8.64
CA ASP A 353 -16.40 -18.33 -9.22
C ASP A 353 -16.92 -16.89 -9.29
N THR A 354 -16.32 -16.08 -10.17
CA THR A 354 -16.77 -14.72 -10.44
C THR A 354 -17.10 -14.56 -11.92
N LYS A 355 -18.19 -13.85 -12.20
CA LYS A 355 -18.58 -13.54 -13.58
C LYS A 355 -17.51 -12.62 -14.20
N ALA A 356 -16.91 -13.07 -15.28
CA ALA A 356 -15.93 -12.29 -16.02
C ALA A 356 -16.56 -11.03 -16.62
N THR A 357 -15.89 -9.89 -16.45
CA THR A 357 -16.27 -8.62 -17.08
C THR A 357 -15.70 -8.54 -18.49
N LYS A 358 -14.49 -9.09 -18.70
CA LYS A 358 -13.84 -9.20 -20.01
C LYS A 358 -13.32 -10.62 -20.22
N THR A 359 -13.32 -11.06 -21.47
CA THR A 359 -12.82 -12.37 -21.88
C THR A 359 -11.75 -12.21 -22.96
N GLY A 360 -10.70 -13.00 -22.85
CA GLY A 360 -9.61 -13.10 -23.82
C GLY A 360 -9.32 -14.56 -24.15
N LEU A 361 -8.86 -14.80 -25.37
CA LEU A 361 -8.37 -16.10 -25.82
C LEU A 361 -6.88 -15.96 -26.11
N ALA A 362 -6.05 -16.82 -25.52
CA ALA A 362 -4.65 -16.86 -25.90
C ALA A 362 -4.53 -17.51 -27.28
N GLU A 363 -3.89 -16.80 -28.23
CA GLU A 363 -3.69 -17.31 -29.59
C GLU A 363 -2.61 -18.40 -29.64
N ASP A 364 -1.60 -18.27 -28.80
CA ASP A 364 -0.48 -19.19 -28.71
C ASP A 364 -0.76 -20.36 -27.76
N ILE A 365 -0.12 -21.50 -28.03
CA ILE A 365 -0.16 -22.67 -27.16
C ILE A 365 0.95 -22.55 -26.11
N LEU A 366 0.58 -22.72 -24.84
CA LEU A 366 1.52 -22.79 -23.73
C LEU A 366 1.97 -24.24 -23.55
N LYS A 367 3.23 -24.53 -23.89
CA LYS A 367 3.78 -25.89 -23.85
C LYS A 367 4.71 -26.06 -22.65
N ILE A 368 4.40 -27.02 -21.79
CA ILE A 368 5.29 -27.49 -20.73
C ILE A 368 6.01 -28.73 -21.24
N VAL A 369 7.34 -28.77 -21.15
CA VAL A 369 8.14 -29.98 -21.36
C VAL A 369 8.58 -30.50 -20.00
N VAL A 370 8.34 -31.79 -19.75
CA VAL A 370 8.74 -32.46 -18.52
C VAL A 370 9.97 -33.29 -18.80
N GLU A 371 11.05 -32.92 -18.12
CA GLU A 371 12.27 -33.71 -18.03
C GLU A 371 12.38 -34.28 -16.61
N THR A 372 13.23 -35.27 -16.42
CA THR A 372 13.43 -35.87 -15.10
C THR A 372 14.90 -36.12 -14.83
N GLU A 373 15.38 -35.66 -13.68
CA GLU A 373 16.68 -36.04 -13.12
C GLU A 373 16.44 -37.09 -12.02
N GLY A 374 16.54 -38.37 -12.38
CA GLY A 374 16.01 -39.46 -11.56
C GLY A 374 14.48 -39.40 -11.48
N ALA A 375 13.89 -39.59 -10.29
CA ALA A 375 12.42 -39.55 -10.09
C ALA A 375 11.86 -38.14 -9.83
N LYS A 376 12.65 -37.07 -10.01
CA LYS A 376 12.21 -35.68 -9.77
C LYS A 376 11.91 -34.97 -11.10
N PRO A 377 10.69 -34.47 -11.30
CA PRO A 377 10.32 -33.77 -12.53
C PRO A 377 10.90 -32.36 -12.55
N GLN A 378 11.34 -31.92 -13.72
CA GLN A 378 11.73 -30.55 -14.04
C GLN A 378 10.86 -30.06 -15.20
N LEU A 379 10.19 -28.93 -15.02
CA LEU A 379 9.25 -28.38 -15.99
C LEU A 379 9.84 -27.15 -16.67
N SER A 380 9.77 -27.12 -18.00
CA SER A 380 10.14 -25.96 -18.81
C SER A 380 8.95 -25.45 -19.61
N LEU A 381 8.64 -24.16 -19.52
CA LEU A 381 7.48 -23.53 -20.18
C LEU A 381 7.90 -22.75 -21.44
N PHE A 382 7.26 -23.06 -22.56
CA PHE A 382 7.48 -22.46 -23.87
C PHE A 382 6.19 -21.85 -24.45
N VAL A 383 6.34 -20.84 -25.32
CA VAL A 383 5.26 -20.40 -26.23
C VAL A 383 5.44 -21.09 -27.55
N VAL A 384 4.40 -21.74 -28.04
CA VAL A 384 4.36 -22.26 -29.40
C VAL A 384 3.32 -21.48 -30.17
N LYS A 385 3.77 -20.72 -31.18
CA LYS A 385 2.85 -20.02 -32.07
C LYS A 385 1.99 -21.03 -32.79
N LYS A 386 0.68 -20.81 -32.77
CA LYS A 386 -0.25 -21.61 -33.56
C LYS A 386 0.09 -21.38 -35.04
N GLN A 387 0.53 -22.43 -35.74
CA GLN A 387 0.72 -22.34 -37.19
C GLN A 387 -0.65 -22.05 -37.82
N THR A 388 -0.82 -20.82 -38.30
CA THR A 388 -1.97 -20.43 -39.12
C THR A 388 -1.74 -21.05 -40.50
N HIS A 389 -2.54 -22.06 -40.83
CA HIS A 389 -2.67 -22.54 -42.20
C HIS A 389 -3.64 -21.67 -42.98
#